data_AF-A0A4U6D5F5-F1
#
_entry.id   AF-A0A4U6D5F5-F1
#
_cell.length_a   1.000
_cell.length_b   1.000
_cell.length_c   1.000
_cell.angle_alpha   90.00
_cell.angle_beta   90.00
_cell.angle_gamma   90.00
#
_symmetry.space_group_name_H-M   'P 1'
#
loop_
_entity.id
_entity.type
_entity.pdbx_description
1 polymer ?
#
loop_
_entity_poly.entity_id
_entity_poly.type
_entity_poly.pdbx_seq_one_letter_code
_entity_poly.pdbx_strand_id
1 'polypeptide(L)' 'MKTDNKTLIEIKRLHEQYVKEVEFSGIKPLSIEIYKSHSKNFVRWIHGDFVPGGKLKKTMEDNILKEQNQAV' A
#
# COMPACT_ATOMS: atom_id res chain seq x y z
N MET A 1 -10.53 7.72 0.18
CA MET A 1 -10.40 9.08 0.69
C MET A 1 -9.26 9.72 -0.07
N LYS A 2 -9.31 10.99 -0.43
CA LYS A 2 -8.15 11.71 -0.97
C LYS A 2 -7.80 12.84 -0.03
N THR A 3 -6.54 13.23 0.02
CA THR A 3 -6.08 14.38 0.82
C THR A 3 -5.15 15.26 -0.01
N ASP A 4 -4.77 16.41 0.54
CA ASP A 4 -3.83 17.33 -0.10
C ASP A 4 -2.38 16.82 0.00
N ASN A 5 -1.49 17.40 -0.82
CA ASN A 5 -0.12 16.91 -0.93
C ASN A 5 0.68 17.05 0.39
N LYS A 6 0.43 18.11 1.17
CA LYS A 6 1.15 18.34 2.43
C LYS A 6 0.76 17.27 3.46
N THR A 7 -0.53 17.01 3.60
CA THR A 7 -1.05 15.95 4.47
C THR A 7 -0.59 14.57 4.02
N LEU A 8 -0.57 14.30 2.72
CA LEU A 8 -0.09 13.04 2.16
C LEU A 8 1.38 12.76 2.49
N ILE A 9 2.25 13.77 2.37
CA ILE A 9 3.68 13.65 2.71
C ILE A 9 3.84 13.28 4.18
N GLU A 10 3.13 13.96 5.07
CA GLU A 10 3.23 13.69 6.51
C GLU A 10 2.67 12.31 6.89
N ILE A 11 1.57 11.90 6.28
CA ILE A 11 1.01 10.55 6.47
C ILE A 11 2.01 9.47 6.03
N LYS A 12 2.72 9.66 4.91
CA LYS A 12 3.75 8.70 4.48
C LYS A 12 4.90 8.63 5.49
N ARG A 13 5.39 9.78 5.97
CA ARG A 13 6.45 9.85 7.00
C ARG A 13 6.04 9.14 8.30
N LEU A 14 4.80 9.33 8.74
CA LEU A 14 4.27 8.65 9.93
C LEU A 14 4.03 7.16 9.69
N HIS A 15 3.60 6.77 8.49
CA HIS A 15 3.40 5.37 8.12
C HIS A 15 4.71 4.57 8.16
N GLU A 16 5.82 5.15 7.72
CA GLU A 16 7.14 4.52 7.83
C GLU A 16 7.56 4.27 9.29
N GLN A 17 7.22 5.18 10.21
CA GLN A 17 7.47 5.01 11.65
C GLN A 17 6.55 3.94 12.23
N TYR A 18 5.26 4.00 11.90
CA TYR A 18 4.27 3.01 12.31
C TYR A 18 4.68 1.59 11.91
N VAL A 19 5.18 1.38 10.69
CA VAL A 19 5.63 0.05 10.23
C VAL A 19 6.76 -0.48 11.10
N LYS A 20 7.75 0.37 11.44
CA LYS A 20 8.84 -0.01 12.34
C LYS A 20 8.32 -0.36 13.73
N GLU A 21 7.44 0.45 14.31
CA GLU A 21 6.86 0.18 15.63
C GLU A 21 6.11 -1.16 15.66
N VAL A 22 5.35 -1.47 14.60
CA VAL A 22 4.68 -2.77 14.48
C VAL A 22 5.68 -3.92 14.41
N GLU A 23 6.77 -3.78 13.64
CA GLU A 23 7.82 -4.80 13.51
C GLU A 23 8.52 -5.09 14.85
N PHE A 24 8.71 -4.07 15.69
CA PHE A 24 9.36 -4.20 17.01
C PHE A 24 8.38 -4.37 18.18
N SER A 25 7.09 -4.50 17.93
CA SER A 25 6.05 -4.56 18.97
C SER A 25 6.00 -5.89 19.75
N GLY A 26 6.67 -6.94 19.27
CA GLY A 26 6.64 -8.27 19.89
C GLY A 26 5.34 -9.05 19.68
N ILE A 27 4.42 -8.57 18.83
CA ILE A 27 3.20 -9.31 18.48
C ILE A 27 3.47 -10.46 17.50
N LYS A 28 2.47 -11.32 17.27
CA LYS A 28 2.61 -12.48 16.39
C LYS A 28 2.99 -12.06 14.95
N PRO A 29 3.84 -12.83 14.23
CA PRO A 29 4.24 -12.50 12.86
C PRO A 29 3.06 -12.28 11.90
N LEU A 30 2.02 -13.10 11.99
CA LEU A 30 0.82 -12.92 11.17
C LEU A 30 0.12 -11.58 11.46
N SER A 31 0.09 -11.16 12.72
CA SER A 31 -0.50 -9.87 13.10
C SER A 31 0.33 -8.71 12.54
N ILE A 32 1.66 -8.79 12.56
CA ILE A 32 2.57 -7.81 11.94
C ILE A 32 2.20 -7.62 10.45
N GLU A 33 2.08 -8.72 9.70
CA GLU A 33 1.74 -8.67 8.28
C GLU A 33 0.36 -8.07 8.01
N ILE A 34 -0.64 -8.39 8.84
CA ILE A 34 -1.98 -7.80 8.75
C ILE A 34 -1.92 -6.28 8.93
N TYR A 35 -1.27 -5.80 10.00
CA TYR A 35 -1.13 -4.37 10.29
C TYR A 35 -0.39 -3.62 9.18
N LYS A 36 0.73 -4.18 8.69
CA LYS A 36 1.49 -3.60 7.56
C LYS A 36 0.65 -3.53 6.29
N SER A 37 -0.05 -4.60 5.94
CA SER A 37 -0.89 -4.66 4.74
C SER A 37 -2.06 -3.67 4.81
N HIS A 38 -2.77 -3.62 5.94
CA HIS A 38 -3.96 -2.77 6.10
C HIS A 38 -3.61 -1.29 6.10
N SER A 39 -2.57 -0.90 6.86
CA SER A 39 -2.08 0.47 6.88
C SER A 39 -1.54 0.92 5.52
N LYS A 40 -0.81 0.05 4.79
CA LYS A 40 -0.34 0.35 3.42
C LYS A 40 -1.51 0.62 2.48
N ASN A 41 -2.56 -0.20 2.54
CA ASN A 41 -3.76 0.00 1.74
C ASN A 41 -4.49 1.30 2.10
N PHE A 42 -4.50 1.68 3.38
CA PHE A 42 -5.03 2.97 3.81
C PHE A 42 -4.24 4.15 3.22
N VAL A 43 -2.91 4.12 3.24
CA VAL A 43 -2.06 5.16 2.61
C VAL A 43 -2.29 5.23 1.10
N ARG A 44 -2.39 4.08 0.42
CA ARG A 44 -2.74 4.02 -1.01
C ARG A 44 -4.13 4.56 -1.31
N TRP A 45 -5.08 4.34 -0.39
CA TRP A 45 -6.41 4.91 -0.54
C TRP A 45 -6.35 6.43 -0.53
N ILE A 46 -5.63 7.01 0.45
CA ILE A 46 -5.41 8.45 0.62
C ILE A 46 -4.71 9.07 -0.59
N HIS A 47 -3.74 8.37 -1.16
CA HIS A 47 -3.04 8.77 -2.38
C HIS A 47 -3.94 8.67 -3.64
N GLY A 48 -4.88 7.72 -3.66
CA GLY A 48 -5.86 7.54 -4.73
C GLY A 48 -5.52 6.45 -5.74
N ASP A 49 -4.49 5.64 -5.49
CA ASP A 49 -4.12 4.46 -6.30
C ASP A 49 -4.79 3.16 -5.81
N PHE A 50 -5.60 3.25 -4.74
CA PHE A 50 -6.38 2.13 -4.20
C PHE A 50 -7.79 2.58 -3.81
N VAL A 51 -8.76 1.67 -3.93
CA VAL A 51 -10.12 1.83 -3.42
C VAL A 51 -10.50 0.54 -2.69
N PRO A 52 -10.98 0.60 -1.43
CA PRO A 52 -11.45 -0.58 -0.71
C PRO A 52 -12.53 -1.35 -1.49
N GLY A 53 -12.37 -2.67 -1.63
CA GLY A 53 -13.27 -3.51 -2.44
C GLY A 53 -13.15 -3.29 -3.95
N GLY A 54 -12.33 -2.33 -4.40
CA GLY A 54 -12.07 -2.08 -5.80
C GLY A 54 -11.08 -3.09 -6.39
N LYS A 55 -11.20 -3.34 -7.70
CA LYS A 55 -10.16 -4.08 -8.44
C LYS A 55 -8.89 -3.23 -8.46
N LEU A 56 -7.73 -3.88 -8.27
CA LEU A 56 -6.43 -3.23 -8.45
C LEU A 56 -6.42 -2.56 -9.84
N LYS A 57 -6.14 -1.24 -9.87
CA LYS A 57 -5.78 -0.59 -11.12
C LYS A 57 -4.50 -1.27 -11.61
N LYS A 58 -4.59 -1.97 -12.74
CA LYS A 58 -3.41 -2.49 -13.42
C LYS A 58 -2.43 -1.35 -13.63
N THR A 59 -1.22 -1.53 -13.12
CA THR A 59 -0.13 -0.61 -13.41
C THR A 59 0.34 -0.83 -14.86
N MET A 60 1.08 0.13 -15.41
CA MET A 60 1.71 -0.05 -16.73
C MET A 60 2.68 -1.25 -16.71
N GLU A 61 3.33 -1.51 -15.57
CA GLU A 61 4.19 -2.67 -15.35
C GLU A 61 3.43 -4.00 -15.48
N ASP A 62 2.22 -4.09 -14.93
CA ASP A 62 1.35 -5.27 -15.08
C ASP A 62 0.94 -5.52 -16.54
N ASN A 63 0.84 -4.46 -17.34
CA ASN A 63 0.52 -4.56 -18.77
C ASN A 63 1.72 -5.04 -19.58
N ILE A 64 2.92 -4.51 -19.29
CA ILE A 64 4.18 -4.91 -19.94
C ILE A 64 4.47 -6.41 -19.69
N LEU A 65 4.30 -6.87 -18.45
CA LEU A 65 4.49 -8.29 -18.10
C LEU A 65 3.46 -9.21 -18.76
N LYS A 66 2.24 -8.72 -19.01
CA LYS A 66 1.20 -9.49 -19.71
C LYS A 66 1.50 -9.62 -21.20
N GLU A 67 1.98 -8.56 -21.85
CA GLU A 67 2.34 -8.57 -23.27
C GLU A 67 3.51 -9.52 -23.56
N GLN A 68 4.51 -9.57 -22.68
CA GLN A 68 5.65 -10.49 -22.81
C GLN A 68 5.25 -11.97 -22.67
N ASN A 69 4.25 -12.27 -21.84
CA ASN A 69 3.77 -13.64 -21.61
C ASN A 69 2.72 -14.12 -22.63
N GLN A 70 2.26 -13.24 -23.54
CA GLN A 70 1.33 -13.59 -24.62
C GLN A 70 2.02 -13.77 -25.99
N ALA A 71 3.32 -13.49 -26.06
CA ALA A 71 4.14 -13.59 -27.27
C ALA A 71 4.88 -14.94 -27.42
N VAL A 72 4.46 -15.98 -26.68
CA VAL A 72 5.00 -17.35 -26.74
C VAL A 72 3.89 -18.34 -27.08
#